data_AF-A0A3D1RYR8-F1
#
_entry.id   AF-A0A3D1RYR8-F1
#
_cell.length_a   1.000
_cell.length_b   1.000
_cell.length_c   1.000
_cell.angle_alpha   90.00
_cell.angle_beta   90.00
_cell.angle_gamma   90.00
#
_symmetry.space_group_name_H-M   'P 1'
#
loop_
_entity.id
_entity.type
_entity.pdbx_description
1 polymer ?
#
loop_
_entity_poly.entity_id
_entity_poly.type
_entity_poly.pdbx_seq_one_letter_code
_entity_poly.pdbx_strand_id
1 'polypeptide(L)'
;MTRFRYSVILAGVLNEIKVSLNRFSWLELRLALFISLLLGLSTAFADGPPEGEDPAKWCEANEDACSEWCASHPEEEICEEPDCE
;
A
#
# COMPACT_ATOMS: atom_id res chain seq x y z
N MET A 1 4.88 -9.27 -51.41
CA MET A 1 5.70 -8.19 -50.80
C MET A 1 5.12 -7.56 -49.53
N THR A 2 3.97 -8.00 -49.01
CA THR A 2 3.33 -7.43 -47.80
C THR A 2 3.77 -8.11 -46.48
N ARG A 3 4.07 -9.41 -46.50
CA ARG A 3 4.48 -10.17 -45.31
C ARG A 3 5.83 -9.73 -44.73
N PHE A 4 6.81 -9.40 -45.57
CA PHE A 4 8.14 -8.92 -45.14
C PHE A 4 8.06 -7.58 -44.40
N ARG A 5 7.15 -6.68 -44.84
CA ARG A 5 6.96 -5.37 -44.22
C ARG A 5 6.34 -5.49 -42.82
N TYR A 6 5.42 -6.43 -42.64
CA TYR A 6 4.78 -6.71 -41.35
C TYR A 6 5.78 -7.25 -40.32
N SER A 7 6.67 -8.17 -40.73
CA SER A 7 7.68 -8.75 -39.85
C SER A 7 8.73 -7.73 -39.38
N VAL A 8 9.13 -6.79 -40.24
CA VAL A 8 10.08 -5.72 -39.88
C VAL A 8 9.46 -4.73 -38.89
N ILE A 9 8.18 -4.37 -39.08
CA ILE A 9 7.46 -3.49 -38.15
C ILE A 9 7.27 -4.18 -36.80
N LEU A 10 6.89 -5.48 -36.78
CA LEU A 10 6.75 -6.23 -35.54
C LEU A 10 8.07 -6.33 -34.77
N ALA A 11 9.18 -6.61 -35.47
CA ALA A 11 10.50 -6.69 -34.86
C ALA A 11 10.98 -5.35 -34.30
N GLY A 12 10.67 -4.24 -34.98
CA GLY A 12 10.93 -2.89 -34.48
C GLY A 12 10.15 -2.61 -33.18
N VAL A 13 8.85 -2.86 -33.17
CA VAL A 13 7.99 -2.64 -31.98
C VAL A 13 8.41 -3.51 -30.79
N LEU A 14 8.74 -4.79 -31.04
CA LEU A 14 9.27 -5.68 -29.99
C LEU A 14 10.61 -5.22 -29.43
N ASN A 15 11.49 -4.65 -30.29
CA ASN A 15 12.78 -4.11 -29.86
C ASN A 15 12.61 -2.85 -29.00
N GLU A 16 11.71 -1.95 -29.38
CA GLU A 16 11.34 -0.76 -28.60
C GLU A 16 10.76 -1.14 -27.23
N ILE A 17 9.86 -2.13 -27.18
CA ILE A 17 9.27 -2.65 -25.92
C ILE A 17 10.37 -3.26 -25.04
N LYS A 18 11.28 -4.03 -25.62
CA LYS A 18 12.39 -4.66 -24.90
C LYS A 18 13.38 -3.63 -24.35
N VAL A 19 13.69 -2.59 -25.12
CA VAL A 19 14.52 -1.46 -24.67
C VAL A 19 13.82 -0.68 -23.57
N SER A 20 12.52 -0.42 -23.70
CA SER A 20 11.71 0.27 -22.68
C SER A 20 11.68 -0.52 -21.37
N LEU A 21 11.43 -1.84 -21.43
CA LEU A 21 11.48 -2.74 -20.27
C LEU A 21 12.89 -2.86 -19.66
N ASN A 22 13.94 -2.83 -20.47
CA ASN A 22 15.34 -2.85 -19.99
C ASN A 22 15.81 -1.48 -19.46
N ARG A 23 15.11 -0.40 -19.83
CA ARG A 23 15.33 0.98 -19.36
C ARG A 23 14.60 1.29 -18.06
N PHE A 24 13.57 0.51 -17.70
CA PHE A 24 13.09 0.44 -16.32
C PHE A 24 14.22 -0.12 -15.46
N SER A 25 15.07 0.81 -15.02
CA SER A 25 16.22 0.54 -14.16
C SER A 25 15.74 -0.29 -12.99
N TRP A 26 16.52 -1.29 -12.61
CA TRP A 26 16.27 -2.10 -11.41
C TRP A 26 15.96 -1.25 -10.18
N LEU A 27 16.47 -0.02 -10.14
CA LEU A 27 16.18 0.96 -9.11
C LEU A 27 14.71 1.45 -9.11
N GLU A 28 14.15 1.76 -10.28
CA GLU A 28 12.74 2.17 -10.45
C GLU A 28 11.79 1.05 -10.02
N LEU A 29 12.13 -0.19 -10.39
CA LEU A 29 11.32 -1.36 -10.06
C LEU A 29 11.38 -1.68 -8.56
N ARG A 30 12.56 -1.52 -7.93
CA ARG A 30 12.73 -1.61 -6.47
C ARG A 30 11.99 -0.49 -5.74
N LEU A 31 12.06 0.74 -6.24
CA LEU A 31 11.38 1.89 -5.64
C LEU A 31 9.87 1.70 -5.68
N ALA A 32 9.32 1.26 -6.82
CA ALA A 32 7.90 0.97 -6.97
C ALA A 32 7.42 -0.14 -6.01
N LEU A 33 8.23 -1.21 -5.84
CA LEU A 33 7.95 -2.27 -4.85
C LEU A 33 7.97 -1.73 -3.42
N PHE A 34 8.93 -0.87 -3.08
CA PHE A 34 9.06 -0.30 -1.75
C PHE A 34 7.88 0.62 -1.42
N ILE A 35 7.50 1.49 -2.35
CA ILE A 35 6.33 2.36 -2.23
C ILE A 35 5.05 1.54 -2.08
N SER A 36 4.89 0.49 -2.89
CA SER A 36 3.71 -0.39 -2.81
C SER A 36 3.63 -1.13 -1.47
N LEU A 37 4.77 -1.56 -0.90
CA LEU A 37 4.83 -2.18 0.42
C LEU A 37 4.44 -1.20 1.53
N LEU A 38 4.95 0.04 1.48
CA LEU A 38 4.62 1.08 2.45
C LEU A 38 3.14 1.47 2.39
N LEU A 39 2.58 1.62 1.18
CA LEU A 39 1.16 1.93 0.98
C LEU A 39 0.27 0.77 1.48
N GLY A 40 0.66 -0.49 1.23
CA GLY A 40 -0.07 -1.66 1.73
C GLY A 40 0.01 -1.82 3.25
N LEU A 41 1.12 -1.38 3.87
CA LEU A 41 1.22 -1.34 5.34
C LEU A 41 0.28 -0.27 5.91
N SER A 42 0.16 0.88 5.25
CA SER A 42 -0.68 2.00 5.69
C SER A 42 -2.16 1.61 5.78
N THR A 43 -2.64 0.70 4.92
CA THR A 43 -4.05 0.25 4.94
C THR A 43 -4.37 -0.74 6.07
N ALA A 44 -3.36 -1.27 6.78
CA ALA A 44 -3.57 -2.18 7.91
C ALA A 44 -3.84 -1.46 9.24
N PHE A 45 -3.66 -0.12 9.29
CA PHE A 45 -3.77 0.66 10.52
C PHE A 45 -5.07 1.49 10.61
N ALA A 46 -5.92 1.44 9.59
CA ALA A 46 -7.17 2.21 9.52
C ALA A 46 -8.42 1.39 9.88
N ASP A 47 -8.31 0.07 9.94
CA ASP A 47 -9.32 -0.76 10.60
C ASP A 47 -8.95 -0.77 12.08
N GLY A 48 -9.89 -0.35 12.92
CA GLY A 48 -9.71 -0.31 14.38
C GLY A 48 -9.55 -1.69 15.01
N PRO A 49 -9.89 -1.86 16.29
CA PRO A 49 -9.81 -3.16 16.94
C PRO A 49 -10.61 -4.21 16.14
N PRO A 50 -10.03 -5.38 15.82
CA PRO A 50 -10.72 -6.40 15.03
C PRO A 50 -11.92 -6.97 15.78
N GLU A 51 -12.95 -7.39 15.04
CA GLU A 51 -14.21 -7.87 15.60
C GLU A 51 -14.00 -9.11 16.48
N GLY A 52 -14.33 -8.99 17.78
CA GLY A 52 -14.18 -10.04 18.77
C GLY A 52 -12.85 -10.04 19.55
N GLU A 53 -11.94 -9.12 19.26
CA GLU A 53 -10.80 -8.82 20.14
C GLU A 53 -11.18 -7.77 21.20
N ASP A 54 -10.53 -7.83 22.36
CA ASP A 54 -10.70 -6.83 23.42
C ASP A 54 -10.13 -5.49 22.92
N PRO A 55 -10.98 -4.45 22.78
CA PRO A 55 -10.56 -3.17 22.24
C PRO A 55 -9.38 -2.59 23.04
N ALA A 56 -9.45 -2.62 24.37
CA ALA A 56 -8.41 -2.06 25.23
C ALA A 56 -7.05 -2.76 25.04
N LYS A 57 -7.05 -4.08 24.83
CA LYS A 57 -5.81 -4.83 24.53
C LYS A 57 -5.24 -4.51 23.17
N TRP A 58 -6.08 -4.26 22.18
CA TRP A 58 -5.63 -3.86 20.86
C TRP A 58 -4.95 -2.48 20.91
N CYS A 59 -5.51 -1.52 21.65
CA CYS A 59 -4.87 -0.21 21.85
C CYS A 59 -3.55 -0.31 22.62
N GLU A 60 -3.45 -1.17 23.64
CA GLU A 60 -2.19 -1.41 24.36
C GLU A 60 -1.09 -1.95 23.42
N ALA A 61 -1.46 -2.77 22.44
CA ALA A 61 -0.53 -3.32 21.45
C ALA A 61 -0.25 -2.38 20.26
N ASN A 62 -1.13 -1.39 20.01
CA ASN A 62 -1.12 -0.53 18.81
C ASN A 62 -1.42 0.94 19.18
N GLU A 63 -0.68 1.51 20.13
CA GLU A 63 -0.92 2.86 20.70
C GLU A 63 -1.04 3.97 19.63
N ASP A 64 -0.16 3.96 18.62
CA ASP A 64 -0.19 4.93 17.52
C ASP A 64 -1.48 4.78 16.67
N ALA A 65 -1.86 3.54 16.35
CA ALA A 65 -3.06 3.26 15.55
C ALA A 65 -4.35 3.53 16.33
N CYS A 66 -4.31 3.30 17.65
CA CYS A 66 -5.39 3.63 18.58
C CYS A 66 -5.71 5.12 18.54
N SER A 67 -4.70 5.99 18.67
CA SER A 67 -4.89 7.44 18.64
C SER A 67 -5.47 7.92 17.30
N GLU A 68 -4.96 7.38 16.18
CA GLU A 68 -5.44 7.73 14.85
C GLU A 68 -6.89 7.24 14.60
N TRP A 69 -7.24 6.05 15.10
CA TRP A 69 -8.59 5.53 15.00
C TRP A 69 -9.59 6.31 15.88
N CYS A 70 -9.22 6.62 17.12
CA CYS A 70 -10.01 7.43 18.06
C CYS A 70 -10.27 8.85 17.55
N ALA A 71 -9.39 9.41 16.72
CA ALA A 71 -9.64 10.71 16.07
C ALA A 71 -10.89 10.69 15.16
N SER A 72 -11.28 9.51 14.68
CA SER A 72 -12.47 9.31 13.85
C SER A 72 -13.63 8.61 14.56
N HIS A 73 -13.38 7.99 15.73
CA HIS A 73 -14.37 7.29 16.55
C HIS A 73 -14.29 7.72 18.03
N PRO A 74 -14.49 9.01 18.34
CA PRO A 74 -14.35 9.54 19.70
C PRO A 74 -15.40 9.03 20.70
N GLU A 75 -16.50 8.46 20.22
CA GLU A 75 -17.61 7.94 21.03
C GLU A 75 -17.41 6.51 21.55
N GLU A 76 -16.36 5.81 21.10
CA GLU A 76 -16.10 4.43 21.49
C GLU A 76 -15.47 4.37 22.89
N GLU A 77 -15.90 3.41 23.72
CA GLU A 77 -15.45 3.30 25.13
C GLU A 77 -13.92 3.17 25.27
N ILE A 78 -13.25 2.63 24.26
CA ILE A 78 -11.79 2.51 24.17
C ILE A 78 -11.08 3.87 24.03
N CYS A 79 -11.79 4.89 23.52
CA CYS A 79 -11.32 6.25 23.28
C CYS A 79 -11.80 7.22 24.37
N GLU A 80 -12.60 6.75 25.32
CA GLU A 80 -13.08 7.57 26.42
C GLU A 80 -11.89 7.89 27.34
N GLU A 81 -11.46 9.15 27.31
CA GLU A 81 -10.37 9.65 28.13
C GLU A 81 -10.76 9.41 29.61
N PRO A 82 -9.91 8.74 30.43
CA PRO A 82 -10.27 8.46 31.82
C PRO A 82 -10.57 9.78 32.51
N ASP A 83 -11.72 9.88 33.18
CA ASP A 83 -12.17 11.08 33.90
C ASP A 83 -11.04 11.55 34.83
N CYS A 84 -10.32 12.58 34.39
CA CYS A 84 -9.20 13.15 35.11
C CYS A 84 -9.78 14.10 36.16
N GLU A 85 -10.06 13.56 37.36
CA GLU A 85 -10.37 14.38 38.55
C GLU A 85 -9.23 15.35 38.91
#